data_AF-A0A1E1KWZ4-F1
#
_entry.id   AF-A0A1E1KWZ4-F1
#
_cell.length_a   1.000
_cell.length_b   1.000
_cell.length_c   1.000
_cell.angle_alpha   90.00
_cell.angle_beta   90.00
_cell.angle_gamma   90.00
#
_symmetry.space_group_name_H-M   'P 1'
#
loop_
_entity.id
_entity.type
_entity.pdbx_description
1 polymer ?
#
loop_
_entity_poly.entity_id
_entity_poly.type
_entity_poly.pdbx_seq_one_letter_code
_entity_poly.pdbx_strand_id
1 'polypeptide(L)'
;MSRCRSCEQPLLITLDPESLDEATSSLVGQGQGLTEPDDLLLRCGCHFHWQCLLDESPQIALDLACPYCQQTIVSTAAGPSATNSAISSEPQPQIVTRYHNEGSIQENLDILALITEEAYLDANPAARPARAFMTMCAEGDIGGIVELLEALEEEPDEGHMSPSELLRFQDPLDGMKTGLHVAIERSQQEAVWLLLWLASSLPIHAFPDEVAHAAESLEAGRDTAPGVDIRGLKDEQGRVGEDVAGQMGNVWNGLLAAGILRT
;
A
#
# COMPACT_ATOMS: atom_id res chain seq x y z
N MET A 1 13.40 -25.44 -19.45
CA MET A 1 13.03 -24.62 -18.27
C MET A 1 13.19 -23.18 -18.67
N SER A 2 12.17 -22.36 -18.46
CA SER A 2 12.28 -20.90 -18.57
C SER A 2 13.31 -20.41 -17.54
N ARG A 3 14.09 -19.38 -17.91
CA ARG A 3 15.06 -18.69 -17.04
C ARG A 3 14.66 -17.23 -16.98
N CYS A 4 14.99 -16.56 -15.88
CA CYS A 4 14.77 -15.13 -15.76
C CYS A 4 15.51 -14.38 -16.87
N ARG A 5 14.81 -13.45 -17.53
CA ARG A 5 15.35 -12.66 -18.64
C ARG A 5 16.25 -11.51 -18.20
N SER A 6 16.31 -11.21 -16.90
CA SER A 6 17.23 -10.22 -16.32
C SER A 6 18.52 -10.87 -15.81
N CYS A 7 18.44 -11.86 -14.90
CA CYS A 7 19.62 -12.44 -14.24
C CYS A 7 20.10 -13.78 -14.81
N GLU A 8 19.38 -14.34 -15.80
CA GLU A 8 19.63 -15.64 -16.44
C GLU A 8 19.60 -16.86 -15.49
N GLN A 9 19.13 -16.70 -14.25
CA GLN A 9 19.02 -17.81 -13.29
C GLN A 9 17.70 -18.59 -13.47
N PRO A 10 17.62 -19.84 -12.94
CA PRO A 10 16.35 -20.55 -12.80
C PRO A 10 15.34 -19.70 -12.02
N LEU A 11 14.06 -19.79 -12.38
CA LEU A 11 12.94 -19.04 -11.77
C LEU A 11 12.49 -19.69 -10.47
N LEU A 12 13.45 -19.80 -9.56
CA LEU A 12 13.31 -20.36 -8.22
C LEU A 12 14.00 -19.39 -7.25
N ILE A 13 13.42 -19.25 -6.07
CA ILE A 13 14.05 -18.60 -4.92
C ILE A 13 14.43 -19.65 -3.88
N THR A 14 15.56 -19.44 -3.21
CA THR A 14 15.99 -20.31 -2.10
C THR A 14 15.40 -19.75 -0.82
N LEU A 15 14.66 -20.60 -0.09
CA LEU A 15 14.15 -20.26 1.23
C LEU A 15 15.24 -20.43 2.29
N ASP A 16 15.28 -19.50 3.25
CA ASP A 16 16.17 -19.60 4.39
C ASP A 16 15.67 -20.69 5.35
N PRO A 17 16.48 -21.69 5.72
CA PRO A 17 16.07 -22.71 6.69
C PRO A 17 15.66 -22.14 8.06
N GLU A 18 16.11 -20.94 8.44
CA GLU A 18 15.75 -20.30 9.71
C GLU A 18 14.34 -19.69 9.71
N SER A 19 13.76 -19.44 8.54
CA SER A 19 12.40 -18.90 8.40
C SER A 19 11.32 -19.98 8.27
N LEU A 20 11.67 -21.25 8.50
CA LEU A 20 10.80 -22.39 8.33
C LEU A 20 10.32 -22.92 9.69
N ASP A 21 9.05 -23.31 9.76
CA ASP A 21 8.51 -23.99 10.93
C ASP A 21 9.26 -25.30 11.21
N GLU A 22 9.31 -25.73 12.48
CA GLU A 22 10.07 -26.92 12.91
C GLU A 22 9.69 -28.20 12.14
N ALA A 23 8.45 -28.28 11.65
CA ALA A 23 7.96 -29.40 10.83
C ALA A 23 8.60 -29.45 9.44
N THR A 24 8.85 -28.30 8.82
CA THR A 24 9.48 -28.16 7.49
C THR A 24 10.99 -28.25 7.55
N SER A 25 11.60 -27.80 8.65
CA SER A 25 13.06 -27.88 8.89
C SER A 25 13.60 -29.32 8.91
N SER A 26 12.76 -30.29 9.28
CA SER A 26 13.11 -31.72 9.30
C SER A 26 13.34 -32.32 7.90
N LEU A 27 12.82 -31.70 6.83
CA LEU A 27 13.00 -32.13 5.44
C LEU A 27 14.28 -31.57 4.80
N VAL A 28 14.80 -30.45 5.32
CA VAL A 28 15.96 -29.71 4.78
C VAL A 28 17.30 -30.30 5.22
N GLY A 29 17.28 -31.21 6.21
CA GLY A 29 18.47 -31.88 6.77
C GLY A 29 19.30 -32.75 5.79
N GLN A 30 18.99 -32.74 4.50
CA GLN A 30 19.74 -33.45 3.44
C GLN A 30 20.46 -32.52 2.44
N GLY A 31 20.67 -31.25 2.78
CA GLY A 31 21.60 -30.37 2.04
C GLY A 31 21.08 -29.83 0.70
N GLN A 32 19.78 -29.95 0.44
CA GLN A 32 19.09 -29.20 -0.60
C GLN A 32 18.28 -28.12 0.11
N GLY A 33 18.64 -26.84 -0.08
CA GLY A 33 17.80 -25.74 0.38
C GLY A 33 16.40 -25.89 -0.23
N LEU A 34 15.36 -25.57 0.53
CA LEU A 34 14.01 -25.51 -0.01
C LEU A 34 13.97 -24.42 -1.08
N THR A 35 13.41 -24.74 -2.23
CA THR A 35 13.28 -23.81 -3.34
C THR A 35 11.83 -23.69 -3.73
N GLU A 36 11.35 -22.46 -3.80
CA GLU A 36 10.00 -22.14 -4.25
C GLU A 36 10.05 -21.50 -5.64
N PRO A 37 8.99 -21.64 -6.44
CA PRO A 37 8.91 -20.95 -7.72
C PRO A 37 8.86 -19.43 -7.53
N ASP A 38 9.51 -18.72 -8.44
CA ASP A 38 9.39 -17.26 -8.59
C ASP A 38 9.40 -16.96 -10.09
N ASP A 39 8.27 -17.26 -10.73
CA ASP A 39 8.09 -17.17 -12.18
C ASP A 39 6.97 -16.19 -12.53
N LEU A 40 7.34 -14.95 -12.85
CA LEU A 40 6.46 -13.94 -13.41
C LEU A 40 6.55 -13.97 -14.94
N LEU A 41 5.42 -14.30 -15.58
CA LEU A 41 5.25 -14.32 -17.02
C LEU A 41 4.53 -13.07 -17.53
N LEU A 42 5.22 -12.28 -18.36
CA LEU A 42 4.63 -11.17 -19.12
C LEU A 42 3.90 -11.68 -20.37
N ARG A 43 2.95 -10.89 -20.88
CA ARG A 43 2.18 -11.21 -22.11
C ARG A 43 3.03 -11.46 -23.35
N CYS A 44 4.22 -10.86 -23.45
CA CYS A 44 5.15 -11.10 -24.55
C CYS A 44 5.85 -12.47 -24.48
N GLY A 45 5.58 -13.28 -23.44
CA GLY A 45 6.18 -14.59 -23.22
C GLY A 45 7.52 -14.55 -22.49
N CYS A 46 7.97 -13.39 -22.02
CA CYS A 46 9.19 -13.27 -21.23
C CYS A 46 8.92 -13.57 -19.76
N HIS A 47 9.86 -14.27 -19.12
CA HIS A 47 9.79 -14.68 -17.72
C HIS A 47 10.84 -13.93 -16.89
N PHE A 48 10.46 -13.53 -15.68
CA PHE A 48 11.32 -12.83 -14.73
C PHE A 48 11.08 -13.36 -13.31
N HIS A 49 12.10 -13.25 -12.46
CA HIS A 49 11.88 -13.21 -11.01
C HIS A 49 11.06 -11.97 -10.66
N TRP A 50 10.25 -12.04 -9.61
CA TRP A 50 9.43 -10.91 -9.16
C TRP A 50 10.27 -9.65 -8.95
N GLN A 51 11.31 -9.77 -8.11
CA GLN A 51 12.19 -8.64 -7.80
C GLN A 51 12.95 -8.15 -9.04
N CYS A 52 13.48 -9.05 -9.89
CA CYS A 52 14.21 -8.64 -11.08
C CYS A 52 13.35 -7.85 -12.09
N LEU A 53 12.03 -8.05 -12.10
CA LEU A 53 11.15 -7.20 -12.90
C LEU A 53 10.90 -5.86 -12.21
N LEU A 54 10.66 -5.86 -10.89
CA LEU A 54 10.44 -4.64 -10.12
C LEU A 54 11.64 -3.70 -10.13
N ASP A 55 12.86 -4.23 -10.18
CA ASP A 55 14.09 -3.43 -10.32
C ASP A 55 14.12 -2.62 -11.65
N GLU A 56 13.40 -3.09 -12.68
CA GLU A 56 13.27 -2.42 -13.98
C GLU A 56 12.07 -1.45 -14.03
N SER A 57 11.35 -1.26 -12.91
CA SER A 57 10.14 -0.43 -12.84
C SER A 57 10.33 0.98 -13.39
N PRO A 58 11.42 1.72 -13.10
CA PRO A 58 11.62 3.05 -13.66
C PRO A 58 11.54 3.08 -15.19
N GLN A 59 12.14 2.10 -15.87
CA GLN A 59 12.10 2.02 -17.34
C GLN A 59 10.75 1.51 -17.85
N ILE A 60 10.17 0.52 -17.17
CA ILE A 60 8.86 -0.04 -17.57
C ILE A 60 7.75 1.00 -17.44
N ALA A 61 7.77 1.83 -16.39
CA ALA A 61 6.79 2.90 -16.19
C ALA A 61 6.82 3.96 -17.30
N LEU A 62 7.99 4.20 -17.92
CA LEU A 62 8.15 5.14 -19.02
C LEU A 62 7.73 4.56 -20.38
N ASP A 63 8.19 3.35 -20.69
CA ASP A 63 8.04 2.78 -22.04
C ASP A 63 6.82 1.88 -22.19
N LEU A 64 6.26 1.40 -21.07
CA LEU A 64 5.17 0.42 -21.04
C LEU A 64 5.50 -0.85 -21.86
N ALA A 65 6.79 -1.23 -21.85
CA ALA A 65 7.38 -2.29 -22.63
C ALA A 65 8.17 -3.27 -21.76
N CYS A 66 8.33 -4.50 -22.26
CA CYS A 66 9.17 -5.51 -21.62
C CYS A 66 10.64 -5.06 -21.68
N PRO A 67 11.37 -5.03 -20.55
CA PRO A 67 12.76 -4.57 -20.53
C PRO A 67 13.70 -5.48 -21.36
N TYR A 68 13.31 -6.73 -21.60
CA TYR A 68 14.09 -7.68 -22.39
C TYR A 68 13.81 -7.61 -23.90
N CYS A 69 12.56 -7.82 -24.32
CA CYS A 69 12.22 -7.96 -25.75
C CYS A 69 11.63 -6.68 -26.37
N GLN A 70 11.43 -5.63 -25.57
CA GLN A 70 10.93 -4.31 -26.00
C GLN A 70 9.53 -4.34 -26.64
N GLN A 71 8.81 -5.46 -26.53
CA GLN A 71 7.40 -5.52 -26.91
C GLN A 71 6.56 -4.84 -25.85
N THR A 72 5.51 -4.13 -26.28
CA THR A 72 4.52 -3.57 -25.36
C THR A 72 3.90 -4.67 -24.49
N ILE A 73 3.75 -4.39 -23.20
CA ILE A 73 3.16 -5.33 -22.22
C ILE A 73 1.83 -4.84 -21.68
N VAL A 74 1.36 -3.67 -22.13
CA VAL A 74 0.12 -3.04 -21.68
C VAL A 74 -1.10 -3.55 -22.45
N SER A 75 -2.12 -3.86 -21.67
CA SER A 75 -3.51 -4.15 -21.99
C SER A 75 -4.35 -2.88 -21.90
N THR A 76 -5.21 -2.57 -22.86
CA THR A 76 -6.36 -1.70 -22.60
C THR A 76 -7.56 -2.58 -22.31
N ALA A 77 -8.08 -2.53 -21.09
CA ALA A 77 -9.35 -3.19 -20.79
C ALA A 77 -10.46 -2.44 -21.52
N ALA A 78 -11.09 -3.05 -22.52
CA ALA A 78 -12.28 -2.49 -23.12
C ALA A 78 -13.37 -2.38 -22.04
N GLY A 79 -13.80 -1.15 -21.72
CA GLY A 79 -14.96 -0.94 -20.86
C GLY A 79 -16.18 -1.69 -21.40
N PRO A 80 -17.16 -2.05 -20.53
CA PRO A 80 -18.33 -2.80 -20.96
C PRO A 80 -19.00 -2.07 -22.14
N SER A 81 -19.28 -2.82 -23.22
CA SER A 81 -19.83 -2.30 -24.46
C SER A 81 -20.99 -1.34 -24.22
N ALA A 82 -20.87 -0.16 -24.81
CA ALA A 82 -21.87 0.91 -24.80
C ALA A 82 -23.24 0.43 -25.31
N THR A 83 -24.11 0.05 -24.38
CA THR A 83 -25.56 0.10 -24.58
C THR A 83 -26.27 1.02 -23.59
N ASN A 84 -25.53 1.63 -22.65
CA ASN A 84 -26.06 2.68 -21.77
C ASN A 84 -25.13 3.90 -21.78
N SER A 85 -25.61 5.00 -22.35
CA SER A 85 -24.98 6.32 -22.26
C SER A 85 -25.13 6.87 -20.84
N ALA A 86 -24.17 6.58 -19.97
CA ALA A 86 -23.75 7.44 -18.86
C ALA A 86 -22.50 6.81 -18.22
N ILE A 87 -21.42 7.58 -18.13
CA ILE A 87 -20.07 7.22 -17.63
C ILE A 87 -19.20 6.55 -18.71
N SER A 88 -18.45 7.38 -19.44
CA SER A 88 -17.25 6.95 -20.14
C SER A 88 -16.19 6.60 -19.09
N SER A 89 -16.07 5.34 -18.70
CA SER A 89 -14.84 4.84 -18.07
C SER A 89 -13.82 4.66 -19.20
N GLU A 90 -12.83 5.55 -19.29
CA GLU A 90 -11.72 5.36 -20.23
C GLU A 90 -11.05 4.00 -19.95
N PRO A 91 -10.62 3.26 -21.00
CA PRO A 91 -9.87 2.02 -20.82
C PRO A 91 -8.62 2.30 -19.98
N GLN A 92 -8.60 1.83 -18.72
CA GLN A 92 -7.41 1.98 -17.90
C GLN A 92 -6.32 1.02 -18.40
N PRO A 93 -5.08 1.49 -18.61
CA PRO A 93 -3.97 0.61 -18.95
C PRO A 93 -3.75 -0.40 -17.83
N GLN A 94 -3.35 -1.62 -18.20
CA GLN A 94 -3.07 -2.72 -17.27
C GLN A 94 -1.83 -3.47 -17.71
N ILE A 95 -0.98 -3.90 -16.78
CA ILE A 95 0.12 -4.83 -17.05
C ILE A 95 -0.30 -6.18 -16.45
N VAL A 96 -1.02 -6.96 -17.25
CA VAL A 96 -1.57 -8.25 -16.83
C VAL A 96 -0.50 -9.34 -17.00
N THR A 97 -0.29 -10.10 -15.95
CA THR A 97 0.76 -11.12 -15.83
C THR A 97 0.18 -12.43 -15.28
N ARG A 98 0.97 -13.50 -15.39
CA ARG A 98 0.77 -14.72 -14.62
C ARG A 98 1.94 -14.91 -13.68
N TYR A 99 1.69 -15.03 -12.39
CA TYR A 99 2.74 -15.22 -11.39
C TYR A 99 2.62 -16.60 -10.73
N HIS A 100 3.72 -17.32 -10.63
CA HIS A 100 3.80 -18.60 -9.92
C HIS A 100 4.77 -18.46 -8.74
N ASN A 101 4.20 -18.57 -7.54
CA ASN A 101 4.90 -18.46 -6.25
C ASN A 101 4.59 -19.67 -5.35
N GLU A 102 5.11 -19.66 -4.11
CA GLU A 102 4.90 -20.69 -3.09
C GLU A 102 3.41 -21.06 -2.90
N GLY A 103 2.52 -20.06 -2.94
CA GLY A 103 1.12 -20.24 -2.62
C GLY A 103 0.31 -20.91 -3.75
N SER A 104 0.52 -20.49 -5.00
CA SER A 104 -0.09 -21.08 -6.21
C SER A 104 0.31 -20.31 -7.48
N ILE A 105 -0.38 -20.59 -8.60
CA ILE A 105 -0.35 -19.76 -9.80
C ILE A 105 -1.48 -18.73 -9.70
N GLN A 106 -1.10 -17.45 -9.70
CA GLN A 106 -2.01 -16.33 -9.84
C GLN A 106 -2.10 -15.90 -11.31
N GLU A 107 -3.24 -16.13 -11.92
CA GLU A 107 -3.55 -15.70 -13.28
C GLU A 107 -4.11 -14.27 -13.30
N ASN A 108 -3.86 -13.54 -14.39
CA ASN A 108 -4.38 -12.19 -14.63
C ASN A 108 -4.03 -11.16 -13.53
N LEU A 109 -2.85 -11.29 -12.92
CA LEU A 109 -2.36 -10.32 -11.95
C LEU A 109 -1.96 -9.03 -12.69
N ASP A 110 -2.68 -7.94 -12.42
CA ASP A 110 -2.30 -6.61 -12.89
C ASP A 110 -1.25 -5.99 -11.96
N ILE A 111 -0.06 -5.76 -12.48
CA ILE A 111 1.07 -5.20 -11.73
C ILE A 111 1.35 -3.74 -12.07
N LEU A 112 0.52 -3.07 -12.89
CA LEU A 112 0.82 -1.68 -13.31
C LEU A 112 0.96 -0.72 -12.12
N ALA A 113 0.09 -0.85 -11.12
CA ALA A 113 0.15 -0.03 -9.92
C ALA A 113 1.46 -0.27 -9.14
N LEU A 114 1.89 -1.52 -9.01
CA LEU A 114 3.14 -1.89 -8.34
C LEU A 114 4.37 -1.35 -9.09
N ILE A 115 4.39 -1.48 -10.42
CA ILE A 115 5.47 -0.92 -11.25
C ILE A 115 5.53 0.60 -11.11
N THR A 116 4.37 1.27 -11.09
CA THR A 116 4.30 2.73 -10.96
C THR A 116 4.78 3.19 -9.59
N GLU A 117 4.41 2.45 -8.54
CA GLU A 117 4.86 2.71 -7.18
C GLU A 117 6.38 2.51 -7.01
N GLU A 118 6.93 1.40 -7.45
CA GLU A 118 8.38 1.15 -7.36
C GLU A 118 9.19 2.18 -8.16
N ALA A 119 8.72 2.56 -9.35
CA ALA A 119 9.35 3.63 -10.13
C ALA A 119 9.32 4.99 -9.38
N TYR A 120 8.22 5.30 -8.69
CA TYR A 120 8.10 6.50 -7.89
C TYR A 120 9.01 6.48 -6.66
N LEU A 121 9.09 5.35 -5.96
CA LEU A 121 9.90 5.17 -4.74
C LEU A 121 11.40 5.12 -5.03
N ASP A 122 11.81 4.64 -6.21
CA ASP A 122 13.18 4.77 -6.69
C ASP A 122 13.58 6.25 -6.86
N ALA A 123 12.70 7.04 -7.49
CA ALA A 123 12.92 8.46 -7.68
C ALA A 123 12.73 9.29 -6.38
N ASN A 124 11.97 8.79 -5.41
CA ASN A 124 11.64 9.47 -4.16
C ASN A 124 11.83 8.55 -2.93
N PRO A 125 13.07 8.17 -2.56
CA PRO A 125 13.29 7.22 -1.47
C PRO A 125 12.72 7.66 -0.12
N ALA A 126 12.70 8.97 0.16
CA ALA A 126 12.12 9.54 1.37
C ALA A 126 10.60 9.34 1.50
N ALA A 127 9.91 8.96 0.41
CA ALA A 127 8.48 8.64 0.44
C ALA A 127 8.19 7.18 0.87
N ARG A 128 9.20 6.32 1.03
CA ARG A 128 9.00 4.91 1.44
C ARG A 128 8.27 4.77 2.79
N PRO A 129 8.63 5.51 3.86
CA PRO A 129 7.87 5.48 5.12
C PRO A 129 6.40 5.89 4.92
N ALA A 130 6.16 6.90 4.08
CA ALA A 130 4.82 7.37 3.76
C ALA A 130 3.98 6.32 3.03
N ARG A 131 4.58 5.58 2.08
CA ARG A 131 3.91 4.45 1.42
C ARG A 131 3.61 3.30 2.37
N ALA A 132 4.56 2.92 3.23
CA ALA A 132 4.33 1.91 4.27
C ALA A 132 3.18 2.31 5.21
N PHE A 133 3.19 3.55 5.69
CA PHE A 133 2.13 4.12 6.53
C PHE A 133 0.74 4.04 5.87
N MET A 134 0.63 4.36 4.58
CA MET A 134 -0.65 4.28 3.86
C MET A 134 -1.17 2.84 3.77
N THR A 135 -0.29 1.87 3.56
CA THR A 135 -0.64 0.44 3.58
C THR A 135 -1.10 0.00 4.97
N MET A 136 -0.39 0.37 6.04
CA MET A 136 -0.80 0.07 7.42
C MET A 136 -2.17 0.68 7.74
N CYS A 137 -2.45 1.91 7.27
CA CYS A 137 -3.77 2.54 7.40
C CYS A 137 -4.86 1.76 6.64
N ALA A 138 -4.55 1.20 5.48
CA ALA A 138 -5.48 0.40 4.68
C ALA A 138 -5.80 -0.96 5.33
N GLU A 139 -4.79 -1.57 5.97
CA GLU A 139 -4.89 -2.88 6.62
C GLU A 139 -5.41 -2.78 8.06
N GLY A 140 -5.36 -1.59 8.66
CA GLY A 140 -5.72 -1.38 10.06
C GLY A 140 -4.63 -1.82 11.03
N ASP A 141 -3.37 -1.86 10.59
CA ASP A 141 -2.22 -2.26 11.41
C ASP A 141 -1.80 -1.13 12.36
N ILE A 142 -2.49 -1.06 13.51
CA ILE A 142 -2.23 -0.07 14.57
C ILE A 142 -0.82 -0.20 15.13
N GLY A 143 -0.33 -1.43 15.29
CA GLY A 143 0.99 -1.70 15.83
C GLY A 143 2.07 -1.18 14.90
N GLY A 144 1.98 -1.52 13.61
CA GLY A 144 2.89 -1.03 12.58
C GLY A 144 2.88 0.50 12.45
N ILE A 145 1.72 1.16 12.56
CA ILE A 145 1.64 2.63 12.55
C ILE A 145 2.43 3.23 13.71
N VAL A 146 2.24 2.73 14.94
CA VAL A 146 2.92 3.26 16.13
C VAL A 146 4.42 3.01 16.04
N GLU A 147 4.84 1.79 15.71
CA GLU A 147 6.26 1.42 15.56
C GLU A 147 6.96 2.29 14.50
N LEU A 148 6.29 2.55 13.37
CA LEU A 148 6.83 3.43 12.33
C LEU A 148 7.00 4.88 12.80
N LEU A 149 6.04 5.40 13.58
CA LEU A 149 6.13 6.76 14.12
C LEU A 149 7.26 6.88 15.14
N GLU A 150 7.40 5.89 16.04
CA GLU A 150 8.49 5.82 17.01
C GLU A 150 9.85 5.76 16.33
N ALA A 151 10.02 4.91 15.31
CA ALA A 151 11.26 4.80 14.55
C ALA A 151 11.67 6.13 13.90
N LEU A 152 10.71 6.92 13.41
CA LEU A 152 10.97 8.26 12.84
C LEU A 152 11.33 9.31 13.91
N GLU A 153 10.92 9.13 15.16
CA GLU A 153 11.34 10.00 16.27
C GLU A 153 12.74 9.67 16.78
N GLU A 154 13.10 8.37 16.81
CA GLU A 154 14.40 7.90 17.29
C GLU A 154 15.53 8.17 16.31
N GLU A 155 15.27 8.04 15.00
CA GLU A 155 16.23 8.25 13.92
C GLU A 155 15.82 9.42 13.01
N PRO A 156 15.87 10.68 13.49
CA PRO A 156 15.53 11.85 12.69
C PRO A 156 16.64 12.12 11.68
N ASP A 157 16.59 11.45 10.53
CA ASP A 157 17.57 11.65 9.46
C ASP A 157 17.22 12.91 8.63
N GLU A 158 18.26 13.64 8.23
CA GLU A 158 18.12 14.93 7.55
C GLU A 158 17.50 14.74 6.16
N GLY A 159 16.19 15.00 6.05
CA GLY A 159 15.42 14.86 4.80
C GLY A 159 14.31 13.80 4.87
N HIS A 160 14.19 13.09 5.99
CA HIS A 160 13.06 12.22 6.28
C HIS A 160 11.87 13.01 6.84
N MET A 161 10.68 12.47 6.61
CA MET A 161 9.42 13.05 7.06
C MET A 161 9.28 12.89 8.57
N SER A 162 8.95 13.96 9.28
CA SER A 162 8.63 13.87 10.71
C SER A 162 7.32 13.09 10.93
N PRO A 163 7.09 12.50 12.12
CA PRO A 163 5.83 11.81 12.44
C PRO A 163 4.58 12.68 12.20
N SER A 164 4.67 13.98 12.52
CA SER A 164 3.57 14.93 12.32
C SER A 164 3.27 15.19 10.84
N GLU A 165 4.31 15.22 9.99
CA GLU A 165 4.17 15.30 8.54
C GLU A 165 3.64 14.00 7.95
N LEU A 166 4.10 12.83 8.44
CA LEU A 166 3.66 11.51 8.02
C LEU A 166 2.16 11.31 8.22
N LEU A 167 1.66 11.63 9.40
CA LEU A 167 0.23 11.54 9.72
C LEU A 167 -0.65 12.41 8.80
N ARG A 168 -0.09 13.44 8.17
CA ARG A 168 -0.77 14.38 7.27
C ARG A 168 -0.36 14.20 5.82
N PHE A 169 0.41 13.15 5.52
CA PHE A 169 0.86 12.87 4.18
C PHE A 169 -0.34 12.70 3.24
N GLN A 170 -0.23 13.31 2.06
CA GLN A 170 -1.20 13.17 0.98
C GLN A 170 -0.53 12.43 -0.16
N ASP A 171 -1.04 11.24 -0.46
CA ASP A 171 -0.39 10.33 -1.39
C ASP A 171 -0.63 10.72 -2.85
N PRO A 172 0.39 11.16 -3.60
CA PRO A 172 0.23 11.50 -5.01
C PRO A 172 -0.09 10.30 -5.90
N LEU A 173 0.15 9.06 -5.44
CA LEU A 173 -0.15 7.85 -6.21
C LEU A 173 -1.62 7.38 -6.04
N ASP A 174 -2.29 7.82 -4.97
CA ASP A 174 -3.69 7.49 -4.68
C ASP A 174 -4.55 8.75 -4.53
N GLY A 175 -4.44 9.66 -5.49
CA GLY A 175 -5.33 10.82 -5.61
C GLY A 175 -5.28 11.78 -4.43
N MET A 176 -4.08 12.02 -3.88
CA MET A 176 -3.84 12.91 -2.73
C MET A 176 -4.59 12.52 -1.44
N LYS A 177 -5.03 11.26 -1.33
CA LYS A 177 -5.65 10.76 -0.09
C LYS A 177 -4.66 10.79 1.07
N THR A 178 -5.19 11.00 2.26
CA THR A 178 -4.45 10.79 3.52
C THR A 178 -4.74 9.41 4.09
N GLY A 179 -3.96 8.99 5.10
CA GLY A 179 -4.24 7.76 5.84
C GLY A 179 -5.67 7.70 6.37
N LEU A 180 -6.26 8.84 6.76
CA LEU A 180 -7.65 8.91 7.21
C LEU A 180 -8.65 8.55 6.11
N HIS A 181 -8.44 9.05 4.88
CA HIS A 181 -9.29 8.68 3.74
C HIS A 181 -9.22 7.18 3.47
N VAL A 182 -8.01 6.63 3.43
CA VAL A 182 -7.75 5.22 3.14
C VAL A 182 -8.35 4.31 4.22
N ALA A 183 -8.16 4.62 5.50
CA ALA A 183 -8.75 3.86 6.61
C ALA A 183 -10.29 3.86 6.56
N ILE A 184 -10.90 4.99 6.19
CA ILE A 184 -12.35 5.11 6.01
C ILE A 184 -12.85 4.23 4.86
N GLU A 185 -12.21 4.29 3.70
CA GLU A 185 -12.57 3.48 2.53
C GLU A 185 -12.44 1.98 2.81
N ARG A 186 -11.46 1.59 3.62
CA ARG A 186 -11.20 0.20 4.01
C ARG A 186 -11.96 -0.27 5.25
N SER A 187 -12.83 0.57 5.81
CA SER A 187 -13.62 0.24 7.01
C SER A 187 -12.79 -0.09 8.26
N GLN A 188 -11.59 0.50 8.39
CA GLN A 188 -10.66 0.27 9.50
C GLN A 188 -10.95 1.24 10.65
N GLN A 189 -11.84 0.86 11.57
CA GLN A 189 -12.35 1.76 12.61
C GLN A 189 -11.27 2.18 13.62
N GLU A 190 -10.44 1.23 14.03
CA GLU A 190 -9.36 1.44 14.98
C GLU A 190 -8.32 2.40 14.42
N ALA A 191 -7.98 2.26 13.13
CA ALA A 191 -7.04 3.15 12.45
C ALA A 191 -7.62 4.56 12.32
N VAL A 192 -8.90 4.70 11.99
CA VAL A 192 -9.57 6.01 11.99
C VAL A 192 -9.48 6.68 13.35
N TRP A 193 -9.76 5.96 14.44
CA TRP A 193 -9.66 6.51 15.79
C TRP A 193 -8.23 6.90 16.18
N LEU A 194 -7.24 6.08 15.87
CA LEU A 194 -5.83 6.39 16.10
C LEU A 194 -5.41 7.66 15.34
N LEU A 195 -5.73 7.74 14.06
CA LEU A 195 -5.37 8.90 13.21
C LEU A 195 -6.04 10.20 13.71
N LEU A 196 -7.29 10.12 14.15
CA LEU A 196 -7.97 11.25 14.79
C LEU A 196 -7.33 11.61 16.12
N TRP A 197 -6.92 10.63 16.92
CA TRP A 197 -6.24 10.85 18.19
C TRP A 197 -4.91 11.59 17.99
N LEU A 198 -4.11 11.14 17.01
CA LEU A 198 -2.78 11.65 16.74
C LEU A 198 -2.75 12.94 15.92
N ALA A 199 -3.72 13.19 15.03
CA ALA A 199 -3.61 14.26 14.03
C ALA A 199 -4.83 15.19 13.91
N SER A 200 -5.82 15.08 14.80
CA SER A 200 -6.98 16.00 14.81
C SER A 200 -6.95 16.97 15.99
N SER A 201 -7.67 18.07 15.84
CA SER A 201 -7.91 19.07 16.90
C SER A 201 -9.10 18.71 17.82
N LEU A 202 -9.65 17.49 17.71
CA LEU A 202 -10.74 17.04 18.57
C LEU A 202 -10.31 17.06 20.05
N PRO A 203 -11.18 17.54 20.94
CA PRO A 203 -10.88 17.50 22.36
C PRO A 203 -10.95 16.05 22.88
N ILE A 204 -10.17 15.75 23.93
CA ILE A 204 -10.04 14.39 24.49
C ILE A 204 -11.40 13.76 24.84
N HIS A 205 -12.35 14.55 25.35
CA HIS A 205 -13.69 14.05 25.71
C HIS A 205 -14.59 13.67 24.51
N ALA A 206 -14.16 13.95 23.28
CA ALA A 206 -14.84 13.49 22.07
C ALA A 206 -14.48 12.03 21.71
N PHE A 207 -13.44 11.48 22.34
CA PHE A 207 -12.99 10.12 22.11
C PHE A 207 -13.67 9.17 23.10
N PRO A 208 -14.09 7.97 22.67
CA PRO A 208 -14.51 6.91 23.59
C PRO A 208 -13.40 6.60 24.60
N ASP A 209 -13.77 6.25 25.83
CA ASP A 209 -12.81 5.91 26.88
C ASP A 209 -11.91 4.76 26.41
N GLU A 210 -12.44 3.78 25.68
CA GLU A 210 -11.65 2.64 25.18
C GLU A 210 -10.52 3.09 24.25
N VAL A 211 -10.75 4.11 23.42
CA VAL A 211 -9.74 4.66 22.50
C VAL A 211 -8.64 5.37 23.28
N ALA A 212 -9.00 6.17 24.29
CA ALA A 212 -8.02 6.86 25.13
C ALA A 212 -7.13 5.87 25.89
N HIS A 213 -7.72 4.85 26.53
CA HIS A 213 -6.95 3.82 27.25
C HIS A 213 -6.06 2.99 26.30
N ALA A 214 -6.54 2.68 25.09
CA ALA A 214 -5.74 1.98 24.10
C ALA A 214 -4.54 2.80 23.64
N ALA A 215 -4.74 4.10 23.37
CA ALA A 215 -3.65 5.01 23.02
C ALA A 215 -2.60 5.12 24.14
N GLU A 216 -3.03 5.22 25.39
CA GLU A 216 -2.12 5.22 26.54
C GLU A 216 -1.31 3.91 26.65
N SER A 217 -1.94 2.76 26.37
CA SER A 217 -1.27 1.45 26.43
C SER A 217 -0.25 1.23 25.31
N LEU A 218 -0.43 1.92 24.19
CA LEU A 218 0.48 1.93 23.05
C LEU A 218 1.49 3.09 23.13
N GLU A 219 1.53 3.83 24.24
CA GLU A 219 2.35 5.04 24.40
C GLU A 219 2.15 6.10 23.29
N ALA A 220 1.01 6.02 22.60
CA ALA A 220 0.62 6.89 21.50
C ALA A 220 0.13 8.25 22.03
N GLY A 221 1.09 9.11 22.39
CA GLY A 221 0.87 10.48 22.83
C GLY A 221 0.19 11.36 21.77
N ARG A 222 -0.37 12.50 22.19
CA ARG A 222 -1.01 13.47 21.28
C ARG A 222 -0.08 14.62 20.87
N ASP A 223 1.22 14.41 20.96
CA ASP A 223 2.22 15.46 20.70
C ASP A 223 2.27 15.88 19.22
N THR A 224 1.81 15.00 18.32
CA THR A 224 1.67 15.22 16.88
C THR A 224 0.33 15.86 16.47
N ALA A 225 -0.61 16.03 17.42
CA ALA A 225 -1.93 16.60 17.17
C ALA A 225 -1.92 18.10 16.80
N PRO A 226 -1.04 18.95 17.37
CA PRO A 226 -0.91 20.33 16.92
C PRO A 226 -0.57 20.41 15.42
N GLY A 227 -1.21 21.32 14.70
CA GLY A 227 -0.98 21.53 13.26
C GLY A 227 -2.29 21.65 12.48
N VAL A 228 -2.22 21.38 11.18
CA VAL A 228 -3.42 21.28 10.33
C VAL A 228 -4.23 20.07 10.77
N ASP A 229 -5.54 20.24 10.97
CA ASP A 229 -6.41 19.13 11.36
C ASP A 229 -6.56 18.15 10.18
N ILE A 230 -6.22 16.88 10.40
CA ILE A 230 -6.31 15.82 9.38
C ILE A 230 -7.72 15.70 8.78
N ARG A 231 -8.77 16.04 9.55
CA ARG A 231 -10.17 16.00 9.09
C ARG A 231 -10.46 17.02 7.99
N GLY A 232 -9.65 18.08 7.89
CA GLY A 232 -9.82 19.15 6.90
C GLY A 232 -8.98 18.96 5.65
N LEU A 233 -8.12 17.95 5.61
CA LEU A 233 -7.32 17.63 4.43
C LEU A 233 -8.21 17.03 3.35
N LYS A 234 -7.96 17.43 2.10
CA LYS A 234 -8.80 17.09 0.95
C LYS A 234 -8.03 16.23 -0.04
N ASP A 235 -8.66 15.17 -0.52
CA ASP A 235 -8.15 14.44 -1.67
C ASP A 235 -8.18 15.27 -2.96
N GLU A 236 -7.71 14.71 -4.07
CA GLU A 236 -7.64 15.36 -5.37
C GLU A 236 -9.03 15.74 -5.92
N GLN A 237 -10.09 15.04 -5.51
CA GLN A 237 -11.47 15.37 -5.86
C GLN A 237 -12.07 16.44 -4.92
N GLY A 238 -11.29 16.96 -3.97
CA GLY A 238 -11.70 17.99 -3.03
C GLY A 238 -12.55 17.46 -1.86
N ARG A 239 -12.62 16.14 -1.67
CA ARG A 239 -13.39 15.48 -0.61
C ARG A 239 -12.57 15.42 0.66
N VAL A 240 -13.22 15.60 1.82
CA VAL A 240 -12.63 15.33 3.14
C VAL A 240 -13.06 13.95 3.66
N GLY A 241 -12.52 13.54 4.81
CA GLY A 241 -12.91 12.28 5.46
C GLY A 241 -14.41 12.14 5.73
N GLU A 242 -15.11 13.23 6.10
CA GLU A 242 -16.58 13.24 6.27
C GLU A 242 -17.30 12.86 4.95
N ASP A 243 -16.86 13.41 3.82
CA ASP A 243 -17.45 13.16 2.51
C ASP A 243 -17.26 11.70 2.07
N VAL A 244 -16.07 11.16 2.29
CA VAL A 244 -15.75 9.75 1.97
C VAL A 244 -16.55 8.80 2.85
N ALA A 245 -16.60 9.06 4.17
CA ALA A 245 -17.38 8.25 5.11
C ALA A 245 -18.88 8.21 4.75
N GLY A 246 -19.44 9.32 4.29
CA GLY A 246 -20.83 9.40 3.83
C GLY A 246 -21.16 8.54 2.61
N GLN A 247 -20.15 8.09 1.85
CA GLN A 247 -20.31 7.25 0.66
C GLN A 247 -20.16 5.75 0.98
N MET A 248 -19.64 5.38 2.15
CA MET A 248 -19.33 4.00 2.55
C MET A 248 -20.50 3.28 3.25
N GLY A 249 -21.74 3.67 2.92
CA GLY A 249 -22.94 3.06 3.50
C GLY A 249 -23.12 3.41 4.99
N ASN A 250 -23.50 2.42 5.81
CA ASN A 250 -23.88 2.65 7.20
C ASN A 250 -22.73 2.47 8.21
N VAL A 251 -21.54 2.04 7.77
CA VAL A 251 -20.39 1.72 8.64
C VAL A 251 -20.02 2.91 9.53
N TRP A 252 -20.06 4.12 8.99
CA TRP A 252 -19.58 5.34 9.66
C TRP A 252 -20.70 6.22 10.24
N ASN A 253 -21.95 5.78 10.21
CA ASN A 253 -23.09 6.58 10.65
C ASN A 253 -22.95 7.11 12.09
N GLY A 254 -22.33 6.33 12.99
CA GLY A 254 -22.07 6.75 14.36
C GLY A 254 -21.15 7.97 14.43
N LEU A 255 -20.01 7.92 13.73
CA LEU A 255 -19.02 9.01 13.68
C LEU A 255 -19.60 10.24 12.97
N LEU A 256 -20.34 10.04 11.88
CA LEU A 256 -21.01 11.11 11.13
C LEU A 256 -22.08 11.82 11.99
N ALA A 257 -22.94 11.05 12.67
CA ALA A 257 -23.98 11.60 13.53
C ALA A 257 -23.41 12.36 14.74
N ALA A 258 -22.29 11.88 15.28
CA ALA A 258 -21.57 12.53 16.37
C ALA A 258 -20.73 13.75 15.91
N GLY A 259 -20.62 14.00 14.60
CA GLY A 259 -19.85 15.12 14.05
C GLY A 259 -18.33 14.96 14.22
N ILE A 260 -17.84 13.75 14.46
CA ILE A 260 -16.41 13.47 14.74
C ILE A 260 -15.53 13.82 13.54
N LEU A 261 -16.00 13.50 12.33
CA LEU A 261 -15.26 13.76 11.08
C LEU A 261 -15.42 15.19 10.55
N ARG A 262 -16.26 16.02 11.19
CA ARG A 262 -16.52 17.39 10.75
C ARG A 262 -15.49 18.36 11.33
N THR A 263 -14.89 19.18 10.47
CA THR A 263 -14.02 20.31 10.87
C THR A 263 -14.81 21.53 11.27
#